data_AF-B4EUZ7-F1
#
_entry.id   AF-B4EUZ7-F1
#
_cell.length_a   1.000
_cell.length_b   1.000
_cell.length_c   1.000
_cell.angle_alpha   90.00
_cell.angle_beta   90.00
_cell.angle_gamma   90.00
#
_symmetry.space_group_name_H-M   'P 1'
#
loop_
_entity.id
_entity.type
_entity.pdbx_description
1 polymer ?
#
loop_
_entity_poly.entity_id
_entity_poly.type
_entity_poly.pdbx_seq_one_letter_code
_entity_poly.pdbx_strand_id
1 'polypeptide(L)' 'MSVILYTKPNCVQCSATERALQQQKIPFTAVDLTQDTQALAKIVSMGYRQVPVVVNGDEHWSGFCPDKIRQIAR' A
#
# COMPACT_ATOMS: atom_id res chain seq x y z
N MET A 1 -5.43 -1.06 -14.14
CA MET A 1 -4.40 -1.27 -13.10
C MET A 1 -4.90 -0.60 -11.84
N SER A 2 -5.33 -1.37 -10.84
CA SER A 2 -5.82 -0.82 -9.57
C SER A 2 -4.75 -1.00 -8.50
N VAL A 3 -4.13 0.11 -8.09
CA VAL A 3 -3.19 0.11 -6.97
C VAL A 3 -3.99 0.18 -5.67
N ILE A 4 -3.72 -0.74 -4.75
CA ILE A 4 -4.35 -0.78 -3.42
C ILE A 4 -3.25 -0.54 -2.39
N LEU A 5 -3.40 0.50 -1.60
CA LEU A 5 -2.52 0.83 -0.48
C LEU A 5 -3.20 0.40 0.83
N TYR A 6 -2.74 -0.69 1.41
CA TYR A 6 -3.15 -1.09 2.75
C TYR A 6 -2.33 -0.31 3.79
N THR A 7 -3.04 0.46 4.61
CA THR A 7 -2.49 1.45 5.53
C THR A 7 -3.05 1.27 6.94
N LYS A 8 -2.52 2.03 7.90
CA LYS A 8 -3.07 2.18 9.25
C LYS A 8 -2.83 3.61 9.76
N PRO A 9 -3.65 4.12 10.70
CA PRO A 9 -3.43 5.40 11.36
C PRO A 9 -2.09 5.42 12.11
N ASN A 10 -1.50 6.61 12.25
CA ASN A 10 -0.23 6.85 12.95
C ASN A 10 0.98 6.08 12.38
N CYS A 11 1.00 5.85 11.07
CA CYS A 11 2.08 5.14 10.37
C CYS A 11 2.84 6.09 9.42
N VAL A 12 4.03 6.53 9.83
CA VAL A 12 4.87 7.47 9.05
C VAL A 12 5.19 6.92 7.65
N GLN A 13 5.53 5.63 7.56
CA GLN A 13 5.82 4.98 6.27
C GLN A 13 4.60 4.92 5.35
N CYS A 14 3.40 4.78 5.92
CA CYS A 14 2.16 4.74 5.18
C CYS A 14 1.86 6.11 4.57
N SER A 15 1.97 7.18 5.37
CA SER A 15 1.85 8.56 4.87
C SER A 15 2.90 8.91 3.81
N ALA A 16 4.13 8.40 3.95
CA ALA A 16 5.17 8.58 2.94
C ALA A 16 4.83 7.88 1.61
N THR A 17 4.30 6.66 1.68
CA THR A 17 3.88 5.88 0.51
C THR A 17 2.71 6.54 -0.20
N GLU A 18 1.70 6.98 0.56
CA GLU A 18 0.54 7.70 0.03
C GLU A 18 0.96 8.98 -0.70
N ARG A 19 1.82 9.79 -0.09
CA ARG A 19 2.35 11.01 -0.71
C ARG A 19 3.13 10.70 -1.98
N ALA A 20 3.95 9.65 -1.99
CA ALA A 20 4.71 9.27 -3.19
C ALA A 20 3.79 8.83 -4.33
N LEU A 21 2.74 8.05 -4.06
CA LEU A 21 1.73 7.68 -5.06
C LEU A 21 0.98 8.91 -5.60
N GLN A 22 0.59 9.84 -4.72
CA GLN A 22 -0.05 11.10 -5.10
C GLN A 22 0.86 11.99 -5.97
N GLN A 23 2.14 12.11 -5.61
CA GLN A 23 3.13 12.88 -6.38
C GLN A 23 3.33 12.32 -7.79
N GLN A 24 3.29 11.00 -7.93
CA GLN A 24 3.35 10.32 -9.23
C GLN A 24 2.00 10.30 -9.97
N LYS A 25 0.95 10.91 -9.40
CA LYS A 25 -0.43 10.93 -9.94
C LYS A 25 -0.99 9.53 -10.23
N ILE A 26 -0.55 8.54 -9.47
CA ILE A 26 -1.03 7.17 -9.60
C ILE A 26 -2.40 7.09 -8.93
N PRO A 27 -3.46 6.61 -9.61
CA PRO A 27 -4.72 6.33 -8.96
C PRO A 27 -4.59 5.11 -8.05
N PHE A 28 -4.89 5.27 -6.75
CA PHE A 28 -4.85 4.18 -5.78
C PHE A 28 -6.05 4.22 -4.82
N THR A 29 -6.36 3.08 -4.23
CA THR A 29 -7.35 2.94 -3.17
C THR A 29 -6.62 2.70 -1.84
N ALA A 30 -6.77 3.63 -0.90
CA ALA A 30 -6.29 3.43 0.46
C ALA A 30 -7.29 2.61 1.27
N VAL A 31 -6.83 1.51 1.89
CA VAL A 31 -7.63 0.64 2.74
C VAL A 31 -7.02 0.64 4.14
N ASP A 32 -7.77 1.15 5.12
CA ASP A 32 -7.35 1.16 6.53
C ASP A 32 -7.60 -0.21 7.17
N LEU A 33 -6.51 -0.92 7.47
CA LEU A 33 -6.55 -2.24 8.09
C LEU A 33 -7.11 -2.24 9.52
N THR A 34 -7.21 -1.07 10.16
CA THR A 34 -7.83 -0.96 11.49
C THR A 34 -9.34 -0.92 11.45
N GLN A 35 -9.92 -0.55 10.30
CA GLN A 35 -11.36 -0.50 10.08
C GLN A 35 -11.86 -1.69 9.26
N ASP A 36 -11.00 -2.30 8.45
CA ASP A 36 -11.34 -3.44 7.61
C ASP A 36 -10.61 -4.72 8.07
N THR A 37 -11.33 -5.54 8.85
CA THR A 37 -10.82 -6.82 9.35
C THR A 37 -10.66 -7.88 8.25
N GLN A 38 -11.41 -7.80 7.15
CA GLN A 38 -11.24 -8.72 6.02
C GLN A 38 -9.95 -8.39 5.25
N ALA A 39 -9.69 -7.11 5.00
CA ALA A 39 -8.44 -6.66 4.42
C ALA A 39 -7.25 -7.05 5.31
N LEU A 40 -7.37 -6.90 6.62
CA LEU A 40 -6.33 -7.33 7.56
C LEU A 40 -6.06 -8.84 7.46
N ALA A 41 -7.11 -9.67 7.48
CA ALA A 41 -6.98 -11.12 7.33
C ALA A 41 -6.30 -11.51 6.02
N LYS A 42 -6.62 -10.82 4.91
CA LYS A 42 -5.96 -11.02 3.60
C LYS A 42 -4.47 -10.68 3.64
N ILE A 43 -4.09 -9.56 4.26
CA ILE A 43 -2.67 -9.15 4.36
C ILE A 43 -1.88 -10.11 5.25
N VAL A 44 -2.47 -10.55 6.36
CA VAL A 44 -1.85 -11.54 7.24
C VAL A 44 -1.73 -12.90 6.54
N SER A 45 -2.74 -13.34 5.78
CA SER A 45 -2.68 -14.61 5.04
C SER A 45 -1.66 -14.58 3.89
N MET A 46 -1.40 -13.41 3.31
CA MET A 46 -0.30 -13.16 2.38
C MET A 46 1.09 -13.20 3.05
N GLY A 47 1.16 -13.32 4.38
CA GLY A 47 2.40 -13.40 5.15
C GLY A 47 2.98 -12.04 5.57
N TYR A 48 2.28 -10.94 5.28
CA TYR A 48 2.72 -9.61 5.67
C TYR A 48 2.43 -9.33 7.15
N ARG A 49 3.44 -8.82 7.84
CA ARG A 49 3.36 -8.45 9.27
C ARG A 49 3.56 -6.96 9.52
N GLN A 50 3.82 -6.19 8.46
CA GLN A 50 4.10 -4.77 8.52
C GLN A 50 3.32 -4.04 7.43
N VAL A 51 3.03 -2.78 7.70
CA VAL A 51 2.39 -1.84 6.79
C VAL A 51 3.31 -0.65 6.56
N PRO A 52 3.21 0.03 5.41
CA PRO A 52 2.21 -0.12 4.34
C PRO A 52 2.39 -1.37 3.50
N VAL A 53 1.31 -1.92 2.93
CA VAL A 53 1.39 -2.93 1.85
C VAL A 53 0.76 -2.35 0.60
N VAL A 54 1.49 -2.35 -0.50
CA VAL A 54 1.00 -1.90 -1.79
C VAL A 54 0.79 -3.11 -2.67
N VAL A 55 -0.38 -3.19 -3.31
CA VAL A 55 -0.74 -4.23 -4.28
C VAL A 55 -1.07 -3.55 -5.61
N ASN A 56 -0.41 -3.96 -6.67
CA ASN A 56 -0.62 -3.50 -8.05
C ASN A 56 -0.78 -4.73 -8.97
N GLY A 57 -2.01 -5.22 -9.12
CA GLY A 57 -2.25 -6.46 -9.85
C GLY A 57 -1.56 -7.65 -9.17
N ASP A 58 -0.64 -8.29 -9.89
CA ASP A 58 0.15 -9.43 -9.39
C ASP A 58 1.38 -9.01 -8.58
N GLU A 59 1.80 -7.75 -8.69
CA GLU A 59 2.93 -7.23 -7.93
C GLU A 59 2.46 -6.69 -6.58
N HIS A 60 3.14 -7.09 -5.50
CA HIS A 60 2.87 -6.57 -4.18
C HIS A 60 4.14 -6.45 -3.33
N TRP A 61 4.17 -5.48 -2.43
CA TRP A 61 5.30 -5.27 -1.53
C TRP A 61 4.88 -4.60 -0.24
N SER A 62 5.69 -4.79 0.81
CA SER A 62 5.52 -4.11 2.10
C SER A 62 6.59 -3.05 2.32
N GLY A 63 6.26 -2.04 3.12
CA GLY A 63 7.14 -0.94 3.48
C GLY A 63 7.15 0.18 2.43
N PHE A 64 7.73 1.31 2.82
CA PHE A 64 7.95 2.42 1.90
C PHE A 64 9.08 2.09 0.93
N CYS A 65 8.74 1.87 -0.35
CA CYS A 65 9.70 1.55 -1.41
C CYS A 65 9.51 2.53 -2.60
N PRO A 66 10.21 3.67 -2.61
CA PRO A 66 10.01 4.70 -3.65
C PRO A 66 10.40 4.22 -5.05
N ASP A 67 11.36 3.30 -5.18
CA ASP A 67 11.78 2.79 -6.49
C ASP A 67 10.67 1.96 -7.15
N LYS A 68 9.98 1.09 -6.38
CA LYS A 68 8.80 0.35 -6.87
C LYS A 68 7.65 1.29 -7.25
N ILE A 69 7.44 2.35 -6.47
CA ILE A 69 6.42 3.37 -6.78
C ILE A 69 6.73 4.06 -8.10
N ARG A 70 8.00 4.41 -8.37
CA ARG A 70 8.40 4.98 -9.67
C ARG A 70 8.26 3.99 -10.82
N GLN A 71 8.48 2.70 -10.58
CA GLN A 71 8.35 1.65 -11.60
C GLN A 71 6.90 1.53 -12.11
N ILE A 72 5.92 1.64 -11.22
CA ILE A 72 4.49 1.55 -11.57
C ILE A 72 3.88 2.87 -12.05
N ALA A 73 4.64 3.98 -12.03
CA ALA A 73 4.21 5.29 -12.53
C ALA A 73 4.34 5.45 -14.06
N ARG A 74 4.81 4.41 -14.77
CA ARG A 74 5.08 4.44 -16.22
C ARG A 74 3.83 4.39 -17.09
#